data_AF-A0A1C5EWN1-F1
#
_entry.id   AF-A0A1C5EWN1-F1
#
_cell.length_a   1.000
_cell.length_b   1.000
_cell.length_c   1.000
_cell.angle_alpha   90.00
_cell.angle_beta   90.00
_cell.angle_gamma   90.00
#
_symmetry.space_group_name_H-M   'P 1'
#
loop_
_entity.id
_entity.type
_entity.pdbx_description
1 polymer ?
#
loop_
_entity_poly.entity_id
_entity_poly.type
_entity_poly.pdbx_seq_one_letter_code
_entity_poly.pdbx_strand_id
1 'polypeptide(L)'
;AGPDAAAAADRRPRRVRGRMSGSRGLASADVERVARHFGAAEHEAAGTGWRFRCPSCAGWDFGPTLPLVTYVRVWLHGGRLPGGVLGGAACLDCGHITSPDAVDVPLP
;
A
#
# COMPACT_ATOMS: atom_id res chain seq x y z
N ALA A 1 43.09 2.87 -12.66
CA ALA A 1 41.90 2.35 -11.97
C ALA A 1 41.46 3.40 -10.97
N GLY A 2 40.40 4.16 -11.28
CA GLY A 2 39.95 5.30 -10.47
C GLY A 2 39.14 4.86 -9.23
N PRO A 3 39.01 5.73 -8.22
CA PRO A 3 38.30 5.47 -6.97
C PRO A 3 36.77 5.27 -7.12
N ASP A 4 36.21 5.42 -8.32
CA ASP A 4 34.77 5.34 -8.59
C ASP A 4 34.20 3.91 -8.64
N ALA A 5 35.04 2.88 -8.61
CA ALA A 5 34.57 1.49 -8.65
C ALA A 5 34.00 0.99 -7.29
N ALA A 6 34.24 1.70 -6.19
CA ALA A 6 33.78 1.28 -4.86
C ALA A 6 32.32 1.64 -4.56
N ALA A 7 31.71 2.57 -5.31
CA ALA A 7 30.33 3.02 -5.09
C ALA A 7 29.27 2.09 -5.74
N ALA A 8 29.68 1.08 -6.51
CA ALA A 8 28.77 0.17 -7.20
C ALA A 8 28.36 -1.06 -6.38
N ALA A 9 28.93 -1.26 -5.19
CA ALA A 9 28.85 -2.53 -4.46
C ALA A 9 27.69 -2.66 -3.44
N ASP A 10 26.86 -1.63 -3.22
CA ASP A 10 25.79 -1.69 -2.20
C ASP A 10 24.38 -1.42 -2.75
N ARG A 11 24.11 -1.85 -4.00
CA ARG A 11 22.74 -2.03 -4.50
C ARG A 11 22.14 -3.37 -4.09
N ARG A 12 22.54 -3.90 -2.92
CA ARG A 12 21.71 -4.93 -2.31
C ARG A 12 20.38 -4.26 -1.99
N PRO A 13 19.22 -4.81 -2.39
CA PRO A 13 17.98 -4.31 -1.85
C PRO A 13 18.13 -4.40 -0.35
N ARG A 14 18.25 -3.24 0.32
CA ARG A 14 17.97 -3.16 1.76
C ARG A 14 16.71 -3.98 1.90
N ARG A 15 16.70 -4.96 2.80
CA ARG A 15 15.45 -5.64 3.16
C ARG A 15 14.61 -4.55 3.82
N VAL A 16 13.99 -3.72 2.99
CA VAL A 16 13.22 -2.57 3.42
C VAL A 16 12.04 -3.20 4.12
N ARG A 17 11.98 -2.96 5.42
CA ARG A 17 10.90 -3.35 6.30
C ARG A 17 9.66 -2.67 5.76
N GLY A 18 8.97 -3.38 4.87
CA GLY A 18 7.65 -3.02 4.36
C GLY A 18 6.79 -2.51 5.48
N ARG A 19 6.16 -1.34 5.31
CA ARG A 19 5.06 -0.95 6.20
C ARG A 19 3.99 -2.04 6.11
N MET A 20 3.97 -2.91 7.12
CA MET A 20 2.93 -3.92 7.23
C MET A 20 1.67 -3.26 7.71
N SER A 21 0.61 -3.38 6.91
CA SER A 21 -0.73 -3.14 7.45
C SER A 21 -1.14 -4.40 8.22
N GLY A 22 -1.40 -4.28 9.52
CA GLY A 22 -1.91 -5.39 10.34
C GLY A 22 -3.31 -5.79 9.88
N SER A 23 -3.49 -7.05 9.47
CA SER A 23 -4.67 -7.45 8.68
C SER A 23 -4.88 -8.97 8.64
N ARG A 24 -4.50 -9.67 9.71
CA ARG A 24 -4.66 -11.13 9.79
C ARG A 24 -6.12 -11.51 9.51
N GLY A 25 -6.32 -12.39 8.54
CA GLY A 25 -7.64 -12.92 8.18
C GLY A 25 -8.48 -12.03 7.26
N LEU A 26 -7.93 -10.98 6.64
CA LEU A 26 -8.63 -10.30 5.55
C LEU A 26 -8.59 -11.16 4.28
N ALA A 27 -9.72 -11.26 3.58
CA ALA A 27 -9.81 -11.96 2.30
C ALA A 27 -9.04 -11.17 1.22
N SER A 28 -8.31 -11.89 0.36
CA SER A 28 -7.50 -11.27 -0.71
C SER A 28 -8.35 -10.37 -1.64
N ALA A 29 -9.59 -10.77 -1.93
CA ALA A 29 -10.50 -10.00 -2.78
C ALA A 29 -10.86 -8.63 -2.19
N ASP A 30 -11.05 -8.53 -0.87
CA ASP A 30 -11.31 -7.25 -0.21
C ASP A 30 -10.09 -6.35 -0.24
N VAL A 31 -8.91 -6.94 -0.04
CA VAL A 31 -7.64 -6.21 -0.09
C VAL A 31 -7.35 -5.70 -1.50
N GLU A 32 -7.64 -6.50 -2.53
CA GLU A 32 -7.51 -6.09 -3.92
C GLU A 32 -8.41 -4.87 -4.24
N ARG A 33 -9.66 -4.88 -3.78
CA ARG A 33 -10.59 -3.75 -3.96
C ARG A 33 -10.06 -2.48 -3.28
N VAL A 34 -9.61 -2.59 -2.04
CA VAL A 34 -9.06 -1.45 -1.29
C VAL A 34 -7.73 -0.97 -1.90
N ALA A 35 -6.86 -1.88 -2.32
CA ALA A 35 -5.58 -1.56 -2.96
C ALA A 35 -5.77 -0.78 -4.26
N ARG A 36 -6.73 -1.19 -5.09
CA ARG A 36 -7.12 -0.45 -6.30
C ARG A 36 -7.63 0.94 -5.96
N HIS A 37 -8.48 1.05 -4.94
CA HIS A 37 -9.06 2.32 -4.52
C HIS A 37 -8.00 3.36 -4.15
N PHE A 38 -7.02 3.02 -3.31
CA PHE A 38 -5.96 3.97 -2.96
C PHE A 38 -4.81 4.03 -3.98
N GLY A 39 -4.88 3.28 -5.08
CA GLY A 39 -3.94 3.37 -6.20
C GLY A 39 -2.62 2.60 -6.02
N ALA A 40 -2.61 1.48 -5.30
CA ALA A 40 -1.44 0.60 -5.29
C ALA A 40 -1.23 -0.05 -6.66
N ALA A 41 0.03 -0.17 -7.09
CA ALA A 41 0.36 -0.87 -8.33
C ALA A 41 0.22 -2.39 -8.16
N GLU A 42 0.70 -2.92 -7.03
CA GLU A 42 0.66 -4.34 -6.68
C GLU A 42 0.42 -4.48 -5.18
N HIS A 43 -0.03 -5.68 -4.77
CA HIS A 43 -0.16 -6.05 -3.37
C HIS A 43 0.22 -7.52 -3.18
N GLU A 44 0.80 -7.85 -2.04
CA GLU A 44 1.14 -9.23 -1.69
C GLU A 44 0.91 -9.49 -0.20
N ALA A 45 0.57 -10.73 0.13
CA ALA A 45 0.55 -11.18 1.51
C ALA A 45 1.98 -11.32 2.02
N ALA A 46 2.27 -10.74 3.18
CA ALA A 46 3.58 -10.81 3.81
C ALA A 46 3.44 -11.04 5.30
N GLY A 47 3.89 -12.21 5.78
CA GLY A 47 3.76 -12.60 7.18
C GLY A 47 2.31 -12.61 7.64
N THR A 48 1.96 -11.75 8.59
CA THR A 48 0.59 -11.63 9.12
C THR A 48 -0.21 -10.47 8.51
N GLY A 49 0.29 -9.84 7.45
CA GLY A 49 -0.33 -8.67 6.85
C GLY A 49 -0.17 -8.58 5.34
N TRP A 50 -0.34 -7.36 4.82
CA TRP A 50 -0.18 -7.04 3.40
C TRP A 50 0.86 -5.95 3.19
N ARG A 51 1.55 -6.01 2.05
CA ARG A 51 2.41 -4.95 1.52
C ARG A 51 1.86 -4.46 0.20
N PHE A 52 2.15 -3.20 -0.12
CA PHE A 52 1.69 -2.56 -1.35
C PHE A 52 2.85 -1.91 -2.08
N ARG A 53 2.82 -1.98 -3.40
CA ARG A 53 3.83 -1.40 -4.26
C ARG A 53 3.43 -0.01 -4.71
N CYS A 54 4.35 0.94 -4.55
CA CYS A 54 4.17 2.31 -4.99
C CYS A 54 4.10 2.38 -6.52
N PRO A 55 3.09 3.06 -7.10
CA PRO A 55 3.00 3.23 -8.55
C PRO A 55 4.07 4.18 -9.13
N SER A 56 4.72 5.00 -8.29
CA SER A 56 5.72 5.98 -8.72
C SER A 56 7.15 5.43 -8.70
N CYS A 57 7.63 4.93 -7.55
CA CYS A 57 9.02 4.45 -7.41
C CYS A 57 9.17 2.93 -7.42
N ALA A 58 8.07 2.18 -7.55
CA ALA A 58 8.04 0.72 -7.49
C ALA A 58 8.52 0.09 -6.16
N GLY A 59 8.76 0.89 -5.12
CA GLY A 59 9.09 0.43 -3.75
C GLY A 59 7.88 -0.15 -3.01
N TRP A 60 8.12 -0.97 -1.99
CA TRP A 60 7.10 -1.71 -1.22
C TRP A 60 6.66 -1.03 0.09
N ASP A 61 7.07 0.22 0.28
CA ASP A 61 6.71 1.05 1.44
C ASP A 61 5.56 2.02 1.12
N PHE A 62 4.64 1.58 0.26
CA PHE A 62 3.39 2.26 -0.02
C PHE A 62 2.29 1.70 0.88
N GLY A 63 1.41 2.55 1.37
CA GLY A 63 0.27 2.06 2.14
C GLY A 63 -0.74 3.13 2.53
N PRO A 64 -1.95 2.69 2.91
CA PRO A 64 -3.06 3.57 3.24
C PRO A 64 -2.74 4.45 4.45
N THR A 65 -3.37 5.62 4.51
CA THR A 65 -3.32 6.52 5.68
C THR A 65 -4.05 5.92 6.89
N LEU A 66 -5.13 5.17 6.66
CA LEU A 66 -5.85 4.41 7.70
C LEU A 66 -5.38 2.95 7.79
N PRO A 67 -5.60 2.27 8.93
CA PRO A 67 -5.38 0.82 9.01
C PRO A 67 -6.20 0.05 7.96
N LEU A 68 -5.58 -0.92 7.29
CA LEU A 68 -6.24 -1.70 6.22
C LEU A 68 -7.49 -2.44 6.72
N VAL A 69 -7.47 -2.92 7.96
CA VAL A 69 -8.64 -3.50 8.64
C VAL A 69 -9.81 -2.52 8.72
N THR A 70 -9.56 -1.23 8.95
CA THR A 70 -10.60 -0.19 8.98
C THR A 70 -11.19 0.02 7.59
N TYR A 71 -10.35 0.07 6.54
CA TYR A 71 -10.82 0.12 5.16
C TYR A 71 -11.76 -1.02 4.82
N VAL A 72 -11.40 -2.26 5.18
CA VAL A 72 -12.23 -3.40 4.82
C VAL A 72 -13.50 -3.47 5.67
N ARG A 73 -13.35 -3.48 7.00
CA ARG A 73 -14.47 -3.78 7.90
C ARG A 73 -15.47 -2.64 8.06
N VAL A 74 -15.01 -1.39 8.01
CA VAL A 74 -15.88 -0.22 8.23
C VAL A 74 -16.36 0.35 6.91
N TRP A 75 -15.44 0.53 5.96
CA TRP A 75 -15.73 1.25 4.74
C TRP A 75 -16.24 0.33 3.62
N LEU A 76 -15.43 -0.64 3.19
CA LEU A 76 -15.79 -1.56 2.12
C LEU A 76 -17.08 -2.33 2.44
N HIS A 77 -17.15 -2.98 3.60
CA HIS A 77 -18.35 -3.68 4.04
C HIS A 77 -19.47 -2.76 4.57
N GLY A 78 -19.16 -1.47 4.81
CA GLY A 78 -20.17 -0.43 5.08
C GLY A 78 -20.77 0.17 3.80
N GLY A 79 -20.36 -0.31 2.62
CA GLY A 79 -20.93 0.08 1.33
C GLY A 79 -20.32 1.35 0.74
N ARG A 80 -19.18 1.82 1.26
CA ARG A 80 -18.50 3.01 0.73
C ARG A 80 -17.02 3.03 1.07
N LEU A 81 -16.16 3.28 0.09
CA LEU A 81 -14.75 3.58 0.32
C LEU A 81 -14.54 5.10 0.46
N PRO A 82 -13.75 5.55 1.46
CA PRO A 82 -13.57 6.97 1.75
C PRO A 82 -12.69 7.63 0.69
N GLY A 83 -12.89 8.92 0.45
CA GLY A 83 -12.02 9.73 -0.41
C GLY A 83 -11.05 10.62 0.37
N GLY A 84 -10.30 11.46 -0.34
CA GLY A 84 -9.41 12.44 0.25
C GLY A 84 -8.30 11.82 1.08
N VAL A 85 -7.91 12.49 2.16
CA VAL A 85 -6.87 11.99 3.08
C VAL A 85 -7.25 10.65 3.72
N LEU A 86 -8.54 10.42 4.00
CA LEU A 86 -9.02 9.16 4.58
C LEU A 86 -8.95 8.00 3.58
N GLY A 87 -9.12 8.30 2.28
CA GLY A 87 -9.00 7.40 1.14
C GLY A 87 -7.58 7.22 0.59
N GLY A 88 -6.65 8.06 1.03
CA GLY A 88 -5.32 8.17 0.46
C GLY A 88 -4.34 7.11 0.92
N ALA A 89 -3.21 7.07 0.22
CA ALA A 89 -2.02 6.32 0.59
C ALA A 89 -0.76 7.15 0.35
N ALA A 90 0.32 6.79 1.03
CA ALA A 90 1.61 7.46 0.90
C ALA A 90 2.74 6.44 0.78
N CYS A 91 3.76 6.78 -0.01
CA CYS A 91 5.00 6.03 -0.12
C CYS A 91 6.06 6.65 0.77
N LEU A 92 6.63 5.87 1.69
CA LEU A 92 7.68 6.35 2.59
C LEU A 92 9.04 6.47 1.88
N ASP A 93 9.24 5.80 0.75
CA ASP A 93 10.49 5.84 0.00
C ASP A 93 10.63 7.12 -0.83
N CYS A 94 9.60 7.49 -1.59
CA CYS A 94 9.66 8.60 -2.55
C CYS A 94 8.70 9.76 -2.23
N GLY A 95 7.92 9.68 -1.16
CA GLY A 95 6.94 10.71 -0.78
C GLY A 95 5.73 10.81 -1.72
N HIS A 96 5.54 9.87 -2.65
CA HIS A 96 4.36 9.85 -3.51
C HIS A 96 3.08 9.65 -2.68
N ILE A 97 2.06 10.50 -2.91
CA ILE A 97 0.78 10.49 -2.21
C ILE A 97 -0.34 10.32 -3.24
N THR A 98 -1.31 9.48 -2.89
CA THR A 98 -2.59 9.36 -3.61
C THR A 98 -3.73 9.88 -2.74
N SER A 99 -4.77 10.41 -3.38
CA SER A 99 -5.97 10.93 -2.73
C SER A 99 -7.17 10.64 -3.63
N PRO A 100 -7.73 9.42 -3.60
CA PRO A 100 -8.85 9.04 -4.44
C PRO A 100 -10.13 9.77 -4.03
N ASP A 101 -11.10 9.81 -4.93
CA ASP A 101 -12.46 10.19 -4.61
C ASP A 101 -13.16 9.11 -3.79
N ALA A 102 -14.21 9.49 -3.05
CA ALA A 102 -15.04 8.49 -2.37
C ALA A 102 -15.86 7.71 -3.41
N VAL A 103 -16.05 6.41 -3.18
CA VAL A 103 -16.83 5.54 -4.07
C VAL A 103 -17.79 4.70 -3.26
N ASP A 104 -19.06 4.67 -3.68
CA ASP A 104 -20.04 3.75 -3.13
C ASP A 104 -19.78 2.34 -3.66
N VAL A 105 -19.95 1.34 -2.80
CA VAL A 105 -19.65 -0.06 -3.09
C VAL A 105 -20.94 -0.87 -2.95
N PRO A 106 -21.32 -1.67 -3.96
CA PRO A 106 -22.44 -2.60 -3.83
C PRO A 106 -22.23 -3.53 -2.63
N LEU A 107 -23.21 -3.52 -1.71
CA LEU A 107 -23.22 -4.44 -0.58
C LEU A 107 -23.56 -5.85 -1.07
N PRO A 108 -22.92 -6.90 -0.52
CA PRO A 108 -23.27 -8.29 -0.80
C PRO A 108 -24.65 -8.67 -0.26
#